data_AF-A0A316X1E1-F1
#
_entry.id   AF-A0A316X1E1-F1
#
_cell.length_a   1.000
_cell.length_b   1.000
_cell.length_c   1.000
_cell.angle_alpha   90.00
_cell.angle_beta   90.00
_cell.angle_gamma   90.00
#
_symmetry.space_group_name_H-M   'P 1'
#
loop_
_entity.id
_entity.type
_entity.pdbx_description
1 polymer ?
#
loop_
_entity_poly.entity_id
_entity_poly.type
_entity_poly.pdbx_seq_one_letter_code
_entity_poly.pdbx_strand_id
1 'polypeptide(L)'
;MRKVLTVLFAVASVALYSQISIPESSTKGIIITQDNQKISYKNLIYNKGKVTYTNIQNGAEEFLYDNSVKGIQEDGKSGVGLIPEENPGETTKSTEISKLTSKRYIKDYLLQQKDPLYMKGRTVNNIGTVLVIGGAASFVIGGLSNLSKADSNGVKDGEAKGSSVPLIIGLIGAGAGVVLKLVGHSQMKDAMDHYSTAGVRKFNPDYYVLNDRNGVGLMMKF
;
A
#
# COMPACT_ATOMS: atom_id res chain seq x y z
N MET A 1 -17.15 11.92 30.82
CA MET A 1 -16.81 11.43 29.47
C MET A 1 -15.32 11.28 29.18
N ARG A 2 -14.41 12.11 29.76
CA ARG A 2 -12.95 11.94 29.55
C ARG A 2 -12.41 10.56 29.96
N LYS A 3 -12.88 9.98 31.07
CA LYS A 3 -12.37 8.71 31.63
C LYS A 3 -12.74 7.47 30.80
N VAL A 4 -13.86 7.50 30.07
CA VAL A 4 -14.32 6.37 29.24
C VAL A 4 -13.48 6.28 27.96
N LEU A 5 -13.12 7.43 27.38
CA LEU A 5 -12.26 7.51 26.19
C LEU A 5 -10.84 7.02 26.46
N THR A 6 -10.28 7.27 27.65
CA THR A 6 -8.95 6.78 28.03
C THR A 6 -8.93 5.26 28.21
N VAL A 7 -9.99 4.67 28.75
CA VAL A 7 -10.11 3.20 28.89
C VAL A 7 -10.27 2.54 27.52
N LEU A 8 -11.02 3.15 26.60
CA LEU A 8 -11.24 2.61 25.26
C LEU A 8 -9.96 2.65 24.41
N PHE A 9 -9.12 3.69 24.58
CA PHE A 9 -7.79 3.73 23.99
C PHE A 9 -6.83 2.71 24.61
N ALA A 10 -6.85 2.53 25.94
CA ALA A 10 -6.01 1.54 26.61
C ALA A 10 -6.32 0.10 26.17
N VAL A 11 -7.60 -0.26 26.03
CA VAL A 11 -8.05 -1.58 25.55
C VAL A 11 -7.68 -1.80 24.08
N ALA A 12 -7.75 -0.76 23.24
CA ALA A 12 -7.32 -0.85 21.84
C ALA A 12 -5.81 -1.11 21.69
N SER A 13 -4.98 -0.56 22.59
CA SER A 13 -3.53 -0.85 22.60
C SER A 13 -3.18 -2.29 23.01
N VAL A 14 -4.02 -2.97 23.80
CA VAL A 14 -3.78 -4.38 24.21
C VAL A 14 -4.27 -5.37 23.14
N ALA A 15 -5.26 -4.98 22.32
CA ALA A 15 -5.80 -5.84 21.26
C ALA A 15 -4.86 -6.04 20.04
N LEU A 16 -3.70 -5.39 20.00
CA LEU A 16 -2.71 -5.55 18.92
C LEU A 16 -1.62 -6.61 19.21
N TYR A 17 -1.67 -7.30 20.34
CA TYR A 17 -0.91 -8.54 20.50
C TYR A 17 -1.61 -9.66 19.73
N SER A 18 -1.41 -9.65 18.41
CA SER A 18 -1.68 -10.78 17.54
C SER A 18 -0.98 -12.01 18.12
N GLN A 19 -1.76 -12.94 18.67
CA GLN A 19 -1.26 -14.26 19.01
C GLN A 19 -0.98 -14.97 17.68
N ILE A 20 0.28 -15.01 17.28
CA ILE A 20 0.72 -15.72 16.09
C ILE A 20 0.60 -17.22 16.40
N SER A 21 -0.31 -17.90 15.73
CA SER A 21 -0.43 -19.36 15.83
C SER A 21 0.69 -19.99 15.00
N ILE A 22 1.78 -20.40 15.67
CA ILE A 22 2.89 -21.14 15.06
C ILE A 22 2.64 -22.64 15.29
N PRO A 23 2.53 -23.46 14.23
CA PRO A 23 2.36 -24.90 14.40
C PRO A 23 3.63 -25.54 14.99
N GLU A 24 3.46 -26.53 15.88
CA GLU A 24 4.58 -27.29 16.47
C GLU A 24 5.44 -27.98 15.41
N SER A 25 4.81 -28.47 14.33
CA SER A 25 5.51 -28.98 13.16
C SER A 25 4.68 -28.76 11.89
N SER A 26 5.34 -28.55 10.76
CA SER A 26 4.69 -28.40 9.46
C SER A 26 5.58 -28.92 8.33
N THR A 27 5.00 -29.73 7.44
CA THR A 27 5.76 -30.40 6.37
C THR A 27 6.25 -29.42 5.30
N LYS A 28 5.45 -28.42 4.95
CA LYS A 28 5.78 -27.39 3.96
C LYS A 28 4.83 -26.19 4.04
N GLY A 29 5.33 -25.03 3.64
CA GLY A 29 4.53 -23.80 3.65
C GLY A 29 5.37 -22.54 3.43
N ILE A 30 4.82 -21.41 3.86
CA ILE A 30 5.45 -20.09 3.77
C ILE A 30 5.49 -19.46 5.17
N ILE A 31 6.70 -19.12 5.63
CA ILE A 31 6.89 -18.23 6.79
C ILE A 31 6.81 -16.78 6.28
N ILE A 32 6.00 -15.97 6.93
CA ILE A 32 5.95 -14.52 6.75
C ILE A 32 6.64 -13.90 7.96
N THR A 33 7.72 -13.17 7.75
CA THR A 33 8.46 -12.48 8.81
C THR A 33 7.86 -11.11 9.14
N GLN A 34 8.32 -10.48 10.23
CA GLN A 34 7.87 -9.13 10.64
C GLN A 34 8.12 -8.06 9.58
N ASP A 35 9.20 -8.16 8.81
CA ASP A 35 9.52 -7.29 7.68
C ASP A 35 8.76 -7.65 6.37
N ASN A 36 7.82 -8.60 6.44
CA ASN A 36 7.03 -9.12 5.32
C ASN A 36 7.83 -9.87 4.25
N GLN A 37 9.01 -10.39 4.60
CA GLN A 37 9.69 -11.38 3.77
C GLN A 37 8.89 -12.70 3.80
N LYS A 38 8.81 -13.36 2.63
CA LYS A 38 8.17 -14.67 2.48
C LYS A 38 9.26 -15.72 2.28
N ILE A 39 9.31 -16.72 3.14
CA ILE A 39 10.30 -17.80 3.10
C ILE A 39 9.56 -19.11 2.89
N SER A 40 9.75 -19.71 1.72
CA SER A 40 9.21 -21.04 1.41
C SER A 40 10.03 -22.10 2.11
N TYR A 41 9.37 -22.95 2.91
CA TYR A 41 10.04 -23.94 3.74
C TYR A 41 9.51 -25.35 3.51
N LYS A 42 10.33 -26.33 3.91
CA LYS A 42 9.95 -27.72 4.21
C LYS A 42 10.45 -28.10 5.61
N ASN A 43 9.80 -29.06 6.26
CA ASN A 43 10.19 -29.59 7.58
C ASN A 43 10.37 -28.50 8.66
N LEU A 44 9.32 -27.74 8.93
CA LEU A 44 9.29 -26.77 10.01
C LEU A 44 9.04 -27.48 11.35
N ILE A 45 9.83 -27.10 12.36
CA ILE A 45 9.69 -27.53 13.75
C ILE A 45 9.75 -26.29 14.65
N TYR A 46 8.73 -26.11 15.46
CA TYR A 46 8.68 -25.06 16.48
C TYR A 46 8.99 -25.65 17.86
N ASN A 47 9.98 -25.10 18.55
CA ASN A 47 10.37 -25.52 19.89
C ASN A 47 10.87 -24.32 20.70
N LYS A 48 10.22 -24.02 21.83
CA LYS A 48 10.66 -23.01 22.81
C LYS A 48 11.01 -21.64 22.20
N GLY A 49 10.13 -21.09 21.35
CA GLY A 49 10.33 -19.77 20.73
C GLY A 49 11.25 -19.78 19.51
N LYS A 50 11.68 -20.96 19.03
CA LYS A 50 12.52 -21.12 17.84
C LYS A 50 11.77 -21.91 16.78
N VAL A 51 11.71 -21.36 15.58
CA VAL A 51 11.19 -21.98 14.36
C VAL A 51 12.37 -22.44 13.52
N THR A 52 12.65 -23.72 13.49
CA THR A 52 13.66 -24.33 12.62
C THR A 52 12.98 -24.85 11.36
N TYR A 53 13.56 -24.64 10.19
CA TYR A 53 12.99 -25.07 8.92
C TYR A 53 14.06 -25.31 7.87
N THR A 54 13.77 -26.11 6.84
CA THR A 54 14.64 -26.20 5.65
C THR A 54 14.15 -25.25 4.57
N ASN A 55 14.99 -24.30 4.17
CA ASN A 55 14.68 -23.34 3.12
C ASN A 55 14.68 -24.03 1.74
N ILE A 56 13.61 -23.87 0.97
CA ILE A 56 13.45 -24.52 -0.33
C ILE A 56 14.41 -23.93 -1.38
N GLN A 57 14.81 -22.67 -1.24
CA GLN A 57 15.62 -21.97 -2.25
C GLN A 57 17.09 -22.43 -2.24
N ASN A 58 17.67 -22.62 -1.06
CA ASN A 58 19.07 -22.98 -0.90
C ASN A 58 19.26 -24.40 -0.33
N GLY A 59 18.18 -25.07 0.10
CA GLY A 59 18.22 -26.41 0.66
C GLY A 59 18.83 -26.51 2.07
N ALA A 60 19.19 -25.39 2.69
CA ALA A 60 19.83 -25.34 4.00
C ALA A 60 18.80 -25.36 5.14
N GLU A 61 19.20 -25.90 6.30
CA GLU A 61 18.45 -25.75 7.54
C GLU A 61 18.75 -24.38 8.16
N GLU A 62 17.68 -23.62 8.39
CA GLU A 62 17.70 -22.26 8.92
C GLU A 62 16.80 -22.18 10.15
N PHE A 63 16.92 -21.10 10.92
CA PHE A 63 16.03 -20.85 12.04
C PHE A 63 15.67 -19.37 12.20
N LEU A 64 14.49 -19.15 12.78
CA LEU A 64 13.99 -17.85 13.19
C LEU A 64 13.48 -17.92 14.63
N TYR A 65 13.51 -16.79 15.32
CA TYR A 65 12.79 -16.65 16.58
C TYR A 65 11.32 -16.34 16.30
N ASP A 66 10.41 -16.80 17.18
CA ASP A 66 8.97 -16.58 17.08
C ASP A 66 8.59 -15.10 16.93
N ASN A 67 9.30 -14.21 17.63
CA ASN A 67 9.14 -12.76 17.55
C ASN A 67 9.46 -12.18 16.17
N SER A 68 10.20 -12.90 15.34
CA SER A 68 10.59 -12.51 13.98
C SER A 68 9.59 -13.03 12.95
N VAL A 69 8.69 -13.93 13.35
CA VAL A 69 7.60 -14.46 12.55
C VAL A 69 6.38 -13.57 12.73
N LYS A 70 5.71 -13.25 11.63
CA LYS A 70 4.43 -12.54 11.58
C LYS A 70 3.26 -13.48 11.27
N GLY A 71 3.52 -14.59 10.57
CA GLY A 71 2.55 -15.63 10.30
C GLY A 71 3.16 -16.81 9.57
N ILE A 72 2.49 -17.97 9.61
CA ILE A 72 2.86 -19.18 8.88
C ILE A 72 1.65 -19.65 8.08
N GLN A 73 1.86 -19.93 6.80
CA GLN A 73 0.85 -20.47 5.90
C GLN A 73 1.26 -21.88 5.51
N GLU A 74 0.53 -22.90 5.98
CA GLU A 74 0.79 -24.31 5.67
C GLU A 74 0.17 -24.67 4.31
N ASP A 75 0.89 -25.41 3.47
CA ASP A 75 0.32 -25.96 2.24
C ASP A 75 -0.68 -27.08 2.60
N GLY A 76 -1.97 -26.83 2.38
CA GLY A 76 -3.03 -27.85 2.51
C GLY A 76 -3.87 -27.80 3.79
N LYS A 77 -3.68 -26.80 4.66
CA LYS A 77 -4.61 -26.48 5.75
C LYS A 77 -5.08 -25.03 5.64
N SER A 78 -6.32 -24.84 5.18
CA SER A 78 -7.05 -23.59 5.39
C SER A 78 -7.40 -23.46 6.88
N GLY A 79 -6.42 -23.03 7.68
CA GLY A 79 -6.60 -22.63 9.07
C GLY A 79 -7.13 -21.20 9.14
N VAL A 80 -8.29 -21.05 9.75
CA VAL A 80 -9.06 -19.80 9.90
C VAL A 80 -8.22 -18.70 10.56
N GLY A 81 -7.74 -17.77 9.74
CA GLY A 81 -7.25 -16.46 10.14
C GLY A 81 -7.49 -15.53 8.96
N LEU A 82 -8.40 -14.57 9.12
CA LEU A 82 -8.85 -13.66 8.07
C LEU A 82 -7.67 -12.92 7.42
N ILE A 83 -7.20 -13.43 6.29
CA ILE A 83 -6.38 -12.73 5.31
C ILE A 83 -7.04 -13.01 3.95
N PRO A 84 -7.34 -11.99 3.13
CA PRO A 84 -7.98 -12.18 1.83
C PRO A 84 -7.16 -13.13 0.95
N GLU A 85 -7.86 -14.17 0.48
CA GLU A 85 -7.43 -15.14 -0.51
C GLU A 85 -6.95 -14.46 -1.80
N GLU A 86 -5.71 -14.74 -2.22
CA GLU A 86 -5.32 -14.73 -3.62
C GLU A 86 -4.80 -16.12 -3.98
N ASN A 87 -5.56 -16.79 -4.84
CA ASN A 87 -5.41 -18.17 -5.28
C ASN A 87 -4.07 -18.39 -6.03
N PRO A 88 -3.28 -19.44 -5.74
CA PRO A 88 -2.06 -19.78 -6.47
C PRO A 88 -2.38 -20.83 -7.55
N GLY A 89 -2.47 -20.37 -8.80
CA GLY A 89 -2.60 -21.23 -9.97
C GLY A 89 -1.47 -20.97 -10.97
N GLU A 90 -0.62 -21.99 -11.11
CA GLU A 90 0.15 -22.36 -12.30
C GLU A 90 1.45 -21.61 -12.70
N THR A 91 2.54 -22.33 -12.41
CA THR A 91 3.48 -22.90 -13.40
C THR A 91 4.09 -21.96 -14.46
N THR A 92 5.37 -21.68 -14.21
CA THR A 92 6.46 -21.43 -15.16
C THR A 92 6.14 -21.71 -16.63
N LYS A 93 5.98 -20.64 -17.42
CA LYS A 93 6.49 -20.59 -18.79
C LYS A 93 7.22 -19.26 -19.00
N SER A 94 8.52 -19.38 -19.27
CA SER A 94 9.30 -18.37 -19.97
C SER A 94 8.45 -17.81 -21.10
N THR A 95 8.01 -16.56 -20.95
CA THR A 95 7.38 -15.81 -22.02
C THR A 95 8.23 -14.57 -22.16
N GLU A 96 8.79 -14.43 -23.35
CA GLU A 96 9.52 -13.27 -23.85
C GLU A 96 8.95 -11.98 -23.30
N ILE A 97 9.84 -11.03 -23.03
CA ILE A 97 9.53 -9.65 -22.66
C ILE A 97 8.82 -9.00 -23.86
N SER A 98 7.55 -9.35 -24.05
CA SER A 98 6.65 -8.73 -25.00
C SER A 98 6.43 -7.32 -24.47
N LYS A 99 7.08 -6.37 -25.16
CA LYS A 99 6.95 -4.92 -25.03
C LYS A 99 5.57 -4.55 -24.48
N LEU A 100 5.49 -4.26 -23.17
CA LEU A 100 4.25 -3.92 -22.48
C LEU A 100 3.75 -2.57 -23.00
N THR A 101 3.01 -2.58 -24.10
CA THR A 101 2.53 -1.37 -24.78
C THR A 101 1.27 -0.80 -24.15
N SER A 102 0.60 -1.53 -23.26
CA SER A 102 -0.63 -1.04 -22.63
C SER A 102 -0.48 -0.80 -21.13
N LYS A 103 -1.05 0.33 -20.69
CA LYS A 103 -1.01 0.82 -19.31
C LYS A 103 -1.46 -0.21 -18.27
N ARG A 104 -2.38 -1.11 -18.62
CA ARG A 104 -2.87 -2.16 -17.71
C ARG A 104 -1.79 -3.17 -17.37
N TYR A 105 -1.09 -3.68 -18.38
CA TYR A 105 -0.03 -4.67 -18.14
C TYR A 105 1.14 -4.05 -17.38
N ILE A 106 1.51 -2.80 -17.69
CA ILE A 106 2.59 -2.09 -16.96
C ILE A 106 2.20 -1.98 -15.48
N LYS A 107 0.95 -1.61 -15.21
CA LYS A 107 0.42 -1.53 -13.85
C LYS A 107 0.49 -2.89 -13.13
N ASP A 108 0.03 -3.96 -13.77
CA ASP A 108 -0.01 -5.30 -13.18
C ASP A 108 1.40 -5.82 -12.92
N TYR A 109 2.34 -5.54 -13.82
CA TYR A 109 3.76 -5.83 -13.64
C TYR A 109 4.37 -5.06 -12.45
N LEU A 110 4.13 -3.75 -12.34
CA LEU A 110 4.61 -2.94 -11.21
C LEU A 110 4.04 -3.40 -9.87
N LEU A 111 2.79 -3.89 -9.88
CA LEU A 111 2.16 -4.49 -8.73
C LEU A 111 2.81 -5.82 -8.34
N GLN A 112 3.07 -6.69 -9.32
CA GLN A 112 3.69 -8.00 -9.12
C GLN A 112 5.14 -7.89 -8.63
N GLN A 113 5.92 -6.97 -9.20
CA GLN A 113 7.32 -6.71 -8.84
C GLN A 113 7.47 -5.90 -7.54
N LYS A 114 6.37 -5.37 -6.98
CA LYS A 114 6.39 -4.43 -5.85
C LYS A 114 7.36 -3.26 -6.08
N ASP A 115 7.26 -2.62 -7.24
CA ASP A 115 8.12 -1.48 -7.57
C ASP A 115 8.03 -0.40 -6.46
N PRO A 116 9.17 0.05 -5.90
CA PRO A 116 9.18 0.90 -4.72
C PRO A 116 8.57 2.29 -4.97
N LEU A 117 8.71 2.84 -6.19
CA LEU A 117 8.15 4.13 -6.55
C LEU A 117 6.63 4.03 -6.74
N TYR A 118 6.18 3.00 -7.44
CA TYR A 118 4.75 2.75 -7.64
C TYR A 118 4.03 2.43 -6.32
N MET A 119 4.62 1.61 -5.44
CA MET A 119 4.04 1.25 -4.14
C MET A 119 4.00 2.42 -3.16
N LYS A 120 5.01 3.30 -3.19
CA LYS A 120 5.00 4.55 -2.43
C LYS A 120 3.84 5.44 -2.89
N GLY A 121 3.69 5.65 -4.20
CA GLY A 121 2.57 6.42 -4.76
C GLY A 121 1.20 5.83 -4.39
N ARG A 122 1.06 4.50 -4.44
CA ARG A 122 -0.16 3.78 -4.03
C ARG A 122 -0.49 3.99 -2.56
N THR A 123 0.51 3.90 -1.68
CA THR A 123 0.35 4.13 -0.23
C THR A 123 -0.13 5.57 0.03
N VAL A 124 0.53 6.55 -0.58
CA VAL A 124 0.15 7.97 -0.44
C VAL A 124 -1.28 8.22 -0.95
N ASN A 125 -1.65 7.63 -2.09
CA ASN A 125 -3.00 7.71 -2.63
C ASN A 125 -4.06 7.06 -1.71
N ASN A 126 -3.73 5.93 -1.09
CA ASN A 126 -4.62 5.23 -0.16
C ASN A 126 -4.82 6.05 1.14
N ILE A 127 -3.74 6.61 1.70
CA ILE A 127 -3.82 7.52 2.85
C ILE A 127 -4.70 8.74 2.51
N GLY A 128 -4.47 9.34 1.34
CA GLY A 128 -5.29 10.43 0.84
C GLY A 128 -6.78 10.05 0.76
N THR A 129 -7.08 8.86 0.26
CA THR A 129 -8.45 8.34 0.16
C THR A 129 -9.11 8.17 1.54
N VAL A 130 -8.39 7.60 2.51
CA VAL A 130 -8.89 7.44 3.89
C VAL A 130 -9.17 8.81 4.52
N LEU A 131 -8.29 9.78 4.33
CA LEU A 131 -8.47 11.14 4.86
C LEU A 131 -9.63 11.89 4.21
N VAL A 132 -9.87 11.71 2.90
CA VAL A 132 -11.06 12.26 2.23
C VAL A 132 -12.34 11.66 2.82
N ILE A 133 -12.39 10.33 2.96
CA ILE A 133 -13.59 9.65 3.48
C ILE A 133 -13.82 10.03 4.95
N GLY A 134 -12.79 9.97 5.78
CA GLY A 134 -12.89 10.33 7.21
C GLY A 134 -13.20 11.80 7.42
N GLY A 135 -12.62 12.68 6.61
CA GLY A 135 -12.90 14.12 6.62
C GLY A 135 -14.34 14.43 6.21
N ALA A 136 -14.81 13.85 5.10
CA ALA A 136 -16.19 14.01 4.64
C ALA A 136 -17.20 13.49 5.66
N ALA A 137 -16.97 12.32 6.25
CA ALA A 137 -17.82 11.78 7.30
C ALA A 137 -17.88 12.71 8.53
N SER A 138 -16.73 13.24 8.95
CA SER A 138 -16.64 14.17 10.09
C SER A 138 -17.35 15.49 9.79
N PHE A 139 -17.27 15.98 8.55
CA PHE A 139 -17.98 17.17 8.10
C PHE A 139 -19.50 16.96 8.11
N VAL A 140 -20.00 15.84 7.59
CA VAL A 140 -21.44 15.52 7.58
C VAL A 140 -21.98 15.35 9.00
N ILE A 141 -21.28 14.60 9.86
CA ILE A 141 -21.67 14.41 11.27
C ILE A 141 -21.63 15.74 12.02
N GLY A 142 -20.59 16.56 11.81
CA GLY A 142 -20.48 17.89 12.39
C GLY A 142 -21.57 18.85 11.90
N GLY A 143 -21.90 18.80 10.61
CA GLY A 143 -22.95 19.60 9.98
C GLY A 143 -24.33 19.25 10.52
N LEU A 144 -24.67 17.96 10.55
CA LEU A 144 -25.94 17.48 11.12
C LEU A 144 -26.04 17.78 12.62
N SER A 145 -24.95 17.62 13.38
CA SER A 145 -24.95 17.91 14.83
C SER A 145 -25.10 19.40 15.13
N ASN A 146 -24.50 20.29 14.33
CA ASN A 146 -24.68 21.74 14.50
C ASN A 146 -26.06 22.21 14.01
N LEU A 147 -26.57 21.65 12.90
CA LEU A 147 -27.91 21.97 12.38
C LEU A 147 -29.02 21.49 13.33
N SER A 148 -28.89 20.27 13.86
CA SER A 148 -29.84 19.70 14.84
C SER A 148 -29.89 20.49 16.16
N LYS A 149 -28.79 21.14 16.55
CA LYS A 149 -28.76 22.00 17.74
C LYS A 149 -29.29 23.41 17.47
N ALA A 150 -29.14 23.91 16.25
CA ALA A 150 -29.69 25.19 15.81
C ALA A 150 -31.23 25.20 15.75
N ASP A 151 -31.86 24.04 15.51
CA ASP A 151 -33.32 23.89 15.43
C ASP A 151 -34.01 23.79 16.82
N SER A 152 -33.21 23.70 17.91
CA SER A 152 -33.75 23.79 19.26
C SER A 152 -33.94 25.26 19.65
N ASN A 153 -35.18 25.76 19.55
CA ASN A 153 -35.63 27.11 19.96
C ASN A 153 -35.51 27.34 21.48
N GLY A 154 -34.29 27.32 22.01
CA GLY A 154 -34.01 27.51 23.42
C GLY A 154 -32.78 28.38 23.63
N VAL A 155 -32.92 29.69 23.40
CA VAL A 155 -32.04 30.71 23.99
C VAL A 155 -32.30 30.68 25.50
N LYS A 156 -31.62 29.80 26.20
CA LYS A 156 -31.34 29.95 27.63
C LYS A 156 -29.84 30.02 27.76
N ASP A 157 -29.38 31.21 28.13
CA ASP A 157 -28.03 31.57 28.55
C ASP A 157 -26.92 31.44 27.50
N GLY A 158 -26.89 32.35 26.51
CA GLY A 158 -25.67 32.91 25.87
C GLY A 158 -24.56 31.99 25.31
N GLU A 159 -24.63 30.68 25.48
CA GLU A 159 -23.59 29.72 25.11
C GLU A 159 -23.95 29.07 23.78
N ALA A 160 -23.09 29.25 22.79
CA ALA A 160 -23.22 28.60 21.49
C ALA A 160 -23.24 27.07 21.65
N LYS A 161 -24.43 26.47 21.57
CA LYS A 161 -24.61 25.01 21.60
C LYS A 161 -24.26 24.41 20.24
N GLY A 162 -22.96 24.28 19.97
CA GLY A 162 -22.45 23.65 18.75
C GLY A 162 -20.94 23.50 18.83
N SER A 163 -20.40 22.39 18.32
CA SER A 163 -18.95 22.23 18.22
C SER A 163 -18.56 22.34 16.76
N SER A 164 -17.79 23.37 16.42
CA SER A 164 -17.20 23.55 15.09
C SER A 164 -16.04 22.59 14.85
N VAL A 165 -15.54 21.93 15.90
CA VAL A 165 -14.36 21.06 15.87
C VAL A 165 -14.50 19.90 14.86
N PRO A 166 -15.59 19.12 14.80
CA PRO A 166 -15.73 18.04 13.81
C PRO A 166 -15.79 18.56 12.36
N LEU A 167 -16.36 19.76 12.17
CA LEU A 167 -16.53 20.43 10.89
C LEU A 167 -15.19 20.93 10.34
N ILE A 168 -14.39 21.55 11.21
CA ILE A 168 -13.02 22.01 10.91
C ILE A 168 -12.09 20.82 10.65
N ILE A 169 -12.11 19.80 11.52
CA ILE A 169 -11.33 18.56 11.31
C ILE A 169 -11.75 17.89 9.99
N GLY A 170 -13.05 17.89 9.69
CA GLY A 170 -13.58 17.35 8.44
C GLY A 170 -13.02 18.06 7.20
N LEU A 171 -13.05 19.39 7.20
CA LEU A 171 -12.51 20.22 6.11
C LEU A 171 -11.00 20.05 5.94
N ILE A 172 -10.23 20.13 7.04
CA ILE A 172 -8.77 20.00 6.99
C ILE A 172 -8.36 18.58 6.56
N GLY A 173 -9.00 17.55 7.12
CA GLY A 173 -8.74 16.16 6.79
C GLY A 173 -9.05 15.85 5.32
N ALA A 174 -10.21 16.31 4.82
CA ALA A 174 -10.56 16.12 3.42
C ALA A 174 -9.64 16.90 2.48
N GLY A 175 -9.32 18.16 2.82
CA GLY A 175 -8.40 18.99 2.03
C GLY A 175 -7.00 18.36 1.91
N ALA A 176 -6.41 17.94 3.03
CA ALA A 176 -5.13 17.23 3.02
C ALA A 176 -5.21 15.89 2.25
N GLY A 177 -6.34 15.18 2.39
CA GLY A 177 -6.58 13.92 1.70
C GLY A 177 -6.61 14.06 0.17
N VAL A 178 -7.23 15.12 -0.37
CA VAL A 178 -7.26 15.39 -1.82
C VAL A 178 -5.86 15.62 -2.35
N VAL A 179 -5.04 16.43 -1.66
CA VAL A 179 -3.66 16.71 -2.07
C VAL A 179 -2.84 15.43 -2.10
N LEU A 180 -2.90 14.61 -1.04
CA LEU A 180 -2.20 13.33 -0.98
C LEU A 180 -2.68 12.37 -2.07
N LYS A 181 -3.98 12.34 -2.38
CA LYS A 181 -4.52 11.52 -3.47
C LYS A 181 -3.94 11.92 -4.83
N LEU A 182 -3.88 13.22 -5.13
CA LEU A 182 -3.30 13.73 -6.38
C LEU A 182 -1.80 13.43 -6.47
N VAL A 183 -1.05 13.68 -5.39
CA VAL A 183 0.39 13.41 -5.33
C VAL A 183 0.68 11.92 -5.48
N GLY A 184 -0.06 11.06 -4.79
CA GLY A 184 0.08 9.61 -4.91
C GLY A 184 -0.26 9.11 -6.31
N HIS A 185 -1.32 9.63 -6.93
CA HIS A 185 -1.69 9.31 -8.30
C HIS A 185 -0.63 9.76 -9.32
N SER A 186 -0.05 10.94 -9.14
CA SER A 186 1.06 11.43 -9.98
C SER A 186 2.26 10.51 -9.88
N GLN A 187 2.69 10.13 -8.68
CA GLN A 187 3.82 9.21 -8.47
C GLN A 187 3.58 7.85 -9.13
N MET A 188 2.36 7.32 -9.05
CA MET A 188 1.99 6.09 -9.74
C MET A 188 2.06 6.25 -11.27
N LYS A 189 1.58 7.39 -11.79
CA LYS A 189 1.63 7.68 -13.23
C LYS A 189 3.07 7.83 -13.73
N ASP A 190 3.91 8.54 -13.00
CA ASP A 190 5.31 8.76 -13.36
C ASP A 190 6.10 7.46 -13.36
N ALA A 191 5.85 6.56 -12.39
CA ALA A 191 6.44 5.22 -12.37
C ALA A 191 5.99 4.38 -13.58
N MET A 192 4.71 4.46 -13.97
CA MET A 192 4.21 3.80 -15.18
C MET A 192 4.80 4.38 -16.47
N ASP A 193 4.95 5.71 -16.54
CA ASP A 193 5.53 6.40 -17.70
C ASP A 193 7.02 6.09 -17.84
N HIS A 194 7.77 6.00 -16.73
CA HIS A 194 9.16 5.53 -16.72
C HIS A 194 9.29 4.13 -17.35
N TYR A 195 8.44 3.18 -16.97
CA TYR A 195 8.46 1.85 -17.57
C TYR A 195 8.01 1.83 -19.03
N SER A 196 6.98 2.62 -19.38
CA SER A 196 6.50 2.74 -20.75
C SER A 196 7.52 3.36 -21.70
N THR A 197 8.42 4.20 -21.19
CA THR A 197 9.41 4.95 -21.99
C THR A 197 10.84 4.43 -21.89
N ALA A 198 11.14 3.51 -20.96
CA ALA A 198 12.47 2.90 -20.81
C ALA A 198 13.01 2.21 -22.08
N GLY A 199 12.13 1.75 -22.97
CA GLY A 199 12.49 1.17 -24.28
C GLY A 199 12.47 2.16 -25.44
N VAL A 200 12.07 3.41 -25.21
CA VAL A 200 12.07 4.49 -26.21
C VAL A 200 13.39 5.23 -26.03
N ARG A 201 14.44 4.84 -26.78
CA ARG A 201 15.63 5.69 -26.92
C ARG A 201 15.12 7.07 -27.35
N LYS A 202 15.32 8.08 -26.49
CA LYS A 202 14.98 9.46 -26.80
C LYS A 202 15.74 9.81 -28.07
N PHE A 203 15.04 9.91 -29.19
CA PHE A 203 15.62 10.28 -30.48
C PHE A 203 16.12 11.72 -30.31
N ASN A 204 17.44 11.87 -30.14
CA ASN A 204 18.14 13.15 -30.12
C ASN A 204 18.88 13.27 -31.45
N PRO A 205 18.20 13.68 -32.53
CA PRO A 205 18.88 13.95 -33.78
C PRO A 205 19.79 15.16 -33.61
N ASP A 206 21.02 15.03 -34.08
CA ASP A 206 21.90 16.18 -34.21
C ASP A 206 21.49 16.96 -35.47
N TYR A 207 21.22 18.25 -35.30
CA TYR A 207 20.92 19.17 -36.38
C TYR A 207 22.15 20.00 -36.72
N TYR A 208 22.60 19.91 -37.97
CA TYR A 208 23.71 20.71 -38.49
C TYR A 208 23.17 21.69 -39.52
N VAL A 209 23.57 22.95 -39.39
CA VAL A 209 23.34 23.94 -40.45
C VAL A 209 24.53 23.88 -41.38
N LEU A 210 24.29 23.48 -42.62
CA LEU A 210 25.30 23.47 -43.68
C LEU A 210 25.12 24.74 -44.50
N ASN A 211 26.18 25.53 -44.60
CA ASN A 211 26.23 26.67 -45.50
C ASN A 211 27.33 26.39 -46.52
N ASP A 212 26.93 26.07 -47.74
CA ASP A 212 27.84 26.06 -48.87
C ASP A 212 27.56 27.30 -49.71
N ARG A 213 28.52 27.83 -50.45
CA ARG A 213 28.41 29.14 -51.15
C ARG A 213 27.23 29.25 -52.16
N ASN A 214 26.47 28.17 -52.35
CA ASN A 214 25.25 28.09 -53.14
C ASN A 214 23.93 28.05 -52.32
N GLY A 215 23.98 28.10 -50.97
CA GLY A 215 22.79 28.16 -50.12
C GLY A 215 22.98 27.57 -48.72
N VAL A 216 21.96 27.79 -47.87
CA VAL A 216 21.91 27.25 -46.50
C VAL A 216 20.94 26.07 -46.47
N GLY A 217 21.39 24.93 -45.95
CA GLY A 217 20.62 23.71 -45.76
C GLY A 217 20.69 23.21 -44.32
N LEU A 218 19.68 22.43 -43.92
CA LEU A 218 19.64 21.73 -42.64
C LEU A 218 19.89 20.24 -42.87
N MET A 219 20.89 19.69 -42.20
CA MET A 219 21.17 18.26 -42.18
C MET A 219 20.77 17.67 -40.84
N MET A 220 19.98 16.60 -40.89
CA MET A 220 19.62 15.79 -39.73
C MET A 220 20.35 14.46 -39.82
N LYS A 221 21.13 14.12 -38.77
CA LYS A 221 21.83 12.85 -38.69
C LYS A 221 21.08 11.90 -37.75
N PHE A 222 20.76 10.71 -38.27
CA PHE A 222 20.07 9.64 -37.54
C PHE A 222 21.05 8.73 -36.80
#